data_AF-A0A0A9W7Z1-F1
#
_entry.id   AF-A0A0A9W7Z1-F1
#
_cell.length_a   1.000
_cell.length_b   1.000
_cell.length_c   1.000
_cell.angle_alpha   90.00
_cell.angle_beta   90.00
_cell.angle_gamma   90.00
#
_symmetry.space_group_name_H-M   'P 1'
#
loop_
_entity.id
_entity.type
_entity.pdbx_description
1 polymer ?
#
loop_
_entity_poly.entity_id
_entity_poly.type
_entity_poly.pdbx_seq_one_letter_code
_entity_poly.pdbx_strand_id
1 'polypeptide(L)'
;MLKELLVFTTGLTVSLVIGGVHASAQEAALQAAPDILIATPGRLVDFLHNNISRHTSCISGNHHSKNTCSVVDLSGIEMVVFDECDKMMTVTLKDQVVDIICHIPEEMRQVVMFSATMTEEVNNFAD
;
A
#
# COMPACT_ATOMS: atom_id res chain seq x y z
N MET A 1 -9.62 -17.10 -4.83
CA MET A 1 -9.07 -17.24 -6.20
C MET A 1 -7.57 -17.04 -6.28
N LEU A 2 -6.98 -15.83 -6.17
CA LEU A 2 -5.51 -15.66 -6.32
C LEU A 2 -4.69 -16.45 -5.29
N LYS A 3 -5.08 -16.38 -4.01
CA LYS A 3 -4.46 -17.20 -2.94
C LYS A 3 -4.54 -18.70 -3.23
N GLU A 4 -5.65 -19.17 -3.79
CA GLU A 4 -5.85 -20.59 -4.11
C GLU A 4 -4.99 -21.01 -5.31
N LEU A 5 -4.78 -20.12 -6.29
CA LEU A 5 -3.93 -20.40 -7.45
C LEU A 5 -2.44 -20.48 -7.06
N LEU A 6 -1.98 -19.64 -6.14
CA LEU A 6 -0.57 -19.58 -5.73
C LEU A 6 -0.13 -20.79 -4.89
N VAL A 7 -1.07 -21.51 -4.27
CA VAL A 7 -0.82 -22.79 -3.59
C VAL A 7 -0.21 -23.82 -4.54
N PHE A 8 -0.49 -23.72 -5.85
CA PHE A 8 -0.06 -24.71 -6.83
C PHE A 8 1.26 -24.39 -7.54
N THR A 9 1.82 -23.19 -7.35
CA THR A 9 2.86 -22.71 -8.28
C THR A 9 4.11 -22.12 -7.65
N THR A 10 4.08 -21.43 -6.50
CA THR A 10 5.28 -20.63 -6.12
C THR A 10 5.57 -20.41 -4.64
N GLY A 11 4.76 -20.87 -3.68
CA GLY A 11 5.03 -20.62 -2.25
C GLY A 11 5.00 -19.14 -1.85
N LEU A 12 4.62 -18.25 -2.78
CA LEU A 12 4.47 -16.82 -2.57
C LEU A 12 3.28 -16.53 -1.68
N THR A 13 3.46 -15.56 -0.81
CA THR A 13 2.46 -15.07 0.13
C THR A 13 1.76 -13.84 -0.43
N VAL A 14 0.46 -13.73 -0.17
CA VAL A 14 -0.35 -12.59 -0.62
C VAL A 14 -1.17 -12.04 0.52
N SER A 15 -1.17 -10.72 0.66
CA SER A 15 -2.05 -10.00 1.57
C SER A 15 -2.92 -8.99 0.83
N LEU A 16 -4.06 -8.68 1.45
CA LEU A 16 -5.05 -7.76 0.92
C LEU A 16 -5.24 -6.62 1.91
N VAL A 17 -5.16 -5.39 1.42
CA VAL A 17 -5.34 -4.16 2.20
C VAL A 17 -6.42 -3.29 1.59
N ILE A 18 -7.64 -3.39 2.13
CA ILE A 18 -8.82 -2.71 1.58
C ILE A 18 -9.71 -2.11 2.67
N GLY A 19 -10.48 -1.10 2.27
CA GLY A 19 -11.55 -0.53 3.10
C GLY A 19 -12.66 -1.54 3.38
N GLY A 20 -13.42 -1.30 4.45
CA GLY A 20 -14.57 -2.15 4.84
C GLY A 20 -14.21 -3.42 5.60
N VAL A 21 -12.93 -3.67 5.90
CA VAL A 21 -12.44 -4.81 6.70
C VAL A 21 -11.72 -4.31 7.95
N HIS A 22 -11.83 -5.04 9.06
CA HIS A 22 -11.17 -4.68 10.32
C HIS A 22 -9.65 -4.51 10.16
N ALA A 23 -9.12 -3.48 10.82
CA ALA A 23 -7.72 -3.10 10.67
C ALA A 23 -6.73 -4.12 11.24
N SER A 24 -7.00 -4.65 12.44
CA SER A 24 -6.07 -5.53 13.16
C SER A 24 -5.69 -6.79 12.37
N ALA A 25 -6.63 -7.36 11.61
CA ALA A 25 -6.35 -8.51 10.74
C ALA A 25 -5.42 -8.15 9.56
N GLN A 26 -5.55 -6.93 9.03
CA GLN A 26 -4.70 -6.44 7.93
C GLN A 26 -3.30 -6.06 8.43
N GLU A 27 -3.18 -5.52 9.65
CA GLU A 27 -1.88 -5.19 10.26
C GLU A 27 -0.99 -6.41 10.43
N ALA A 28 -1.52 -7.49 11.00
CA ALA A 28 -0.76 -8.73 11.15
C ALA A 28 -0.33 -9.30 9.79
N ALA A 29 -1.18 -9.17 8.77
CA ALA A 29 -0.89 -9.63 7.41
C ALA A 29 0.15 -8.74 6.69
N LEU A 30 0.26 -7.46 7.05
CA LEU A 30 1.29 -6.54 6.56
C LEU A 30 2.63 -6.77 7.27
N GLN A 31 2.61 -6.97 8.60
CA GLN A 31 3.80 -7.26 9.40
C GLN A 31 4.46 -8.59 9.01
N ALA A 32 3.69 -9.52 8.45
CA ALA A 32 4.22 -10.75 7.88
C ALA A 32 5.07 -10.54 6.61
N ALA A 33 5.16 -9.31 6.09
CA ALA A 33 5.93 -8.92 4.91
C ALA A 33 5.63 -9.81 3.69
N PRO A 34 4.40 -9.74 3.15
CA PRO A 34 3.96 -10.60 2.07
C PRO A 34 4.73 -10.31 0.77
N ASP A 35 4.95 -11.34 -0.06
CA ASP A 35 5.62 -11.18 -1.37
C ASP A 35 4.78 -10.33 -2.34
N ILE A 36 3.45 -10.43 -2.25
CA ILE A 36 2.52 -9.66 -3.06
C ILE A 36 1.50 -8.96 -2.16
N LEU A 37 1.42 -7.64 -2.29
CA LEU A 37 0.41 -6.83 -1.63
C LEU A 37 -0.60 -6.30 -2.65
N ILE A 38 -1.88 -6.59 -2.44
CA ILE A 38 -2.99 -5.98 -3.20
C ILE A 38 -3.65 -4.97 -2.28
N ALA A 39 -3.74 -3.70 -2.70
CA ALA A 39 -4.28 -2.66 -1.85
C ALA A 39 -5.12 -1.62 -2.59
N THR A 40 -6.10 -1.03 -1.88
CA THR A 40 -6.75 0.22 -2.31
C THR A 40 -5.97 1.41 -1.75
N PRO A 41 -5.73 2.49 -2.53
CA PRO A 41 -4.84 3.59 -2.13
C PRO A 41 -5.14 4.16 -0.74
N GLY A 42 -6.39 4.56 -0.49
CA GLY A 42 -6.76 5.16 0.80
C GLY A 42 -6.49 4.26 2.00
N ARG A 43 -6.70 2.94 1.87
CA ARG A 43 -6.41 2.01 2.96
C ARG A 43 -4.91 1.78 3.17
N LEU A 44 -4.12 1.82 2.10
CA LEU A 44 -2.68 1.69 2.22
C LEU A 44 -2.07 2.94 2.88
N VAL A 45 -2.52 4.13 2.47
CA VAL A 45 -2.13 5.40 3.11
C VAL A 45 -2.49 5.40 4.60
N ASP A 46 -3.65 4.88 4.97
CA ASP A 46 -4.00 4.70 6.38
C ASP A 46 -2.93 3.92 7.15
N PHE A 47 -2.39 2.84 6.59
CA PHE A 47 -1.37 2.01 7.26
C PHE A 47 0.05 2.61 7.20
N LEU A 48 0.34 3.44 6.20
CA LEU A 48 1.59 4.19 6.11
C LEU A 48 1.66 5.30 7.16
N HIS A 49 0.55 6.01 7.38
CA HIS A 49 0.53 7.23 8.20
C HIS A 49 -0.06 7.04 9.60
N ASN A 50 -0.97 6.08 9.79
CA ASN A 50 -1.67 5.94 11.07
C ASN A 50 -1.13 4.76 11.89
N ASN A 51 -0.92 5.03 13.18
CA ASN A 51 -0.69 4.01 14.22
C ASN A 51 -2.01 3.28 14.51
N ILE A 52 -2.52 2.46 13.58
CA ILE A 52 -3.84 1.82 13.76
C ILE A 52 -3.84 0.75 14.88
N SER A 53 -2.66 0.40 15.41
CA SER A 53 -2.50 -0.42 16.61
C SER A 53 -2.11 0.41 17.85
N ARG A 54 -3.08 1.14 18.42
CA ARG A 54 -3.02 1.51 19.85
C ARG A 54 -3.50 0.35 20.72
N HIS A 55 -2.75 -0.74 20.77
CA HIS A 55 -2.89 -1.72 21.83
C HIS A 55 -1.57 -2.48 22.04
N THR A 56 -0.62 -1.81 22.72
CA THR A 56 0.12 -2.39 23.87
C THR A 56 1.15 -1.38 24.37
N SER A 57 1.03 -1.01 25.66
CA SER A 57 2.16 -0.65 26.52
C SER A 57 3.07 0.50 26.09
N CYS A 58 2.59 1.73 26.25
CA CYS A 58 3.46 2.85 26.62
C CYS A 58 2.74 3.73 27.66
N ILE A 59 2.72 3.23 28.89
CA ILE A 59 2.75 4.11 30.07
C ILE A 59 4.21 4.56 30.18
N SER A 60 4.56 5.77 29.75
CA SER A 60 5.65 6.56 30.34
C SER A 60 5.88 7.87 29.59
N GLY A 61 5.73 8.98 30.29
CA GLY A 61 6.66 10.11 30.20
C GLY A 61 6.41 11.16 29.11
N ASN A 62 6.27 12.41 29.57
CA ASN A 62 6.42 13.62 28.76
C ASN A 62 7.71 13.56 27.91
N HIS A 63 7.60 13.40 26.59
CA HIS A 63 8.59 13.86 25.63
C HIS A 63 7.98 13.95 24.23
N HIS A 64 8.18 15.10 23.59
CA HIS A 64 8.01 15.33 22.15
C HIS A 64 8.94 14.37 21.36
N SER A 65 8.54 13.12 21.19
CA SER A 65 9.22 12.16 20.31
C SER A 65 8.25 11.71 19.24
N LYS A 66 8.45 12.23 18.04
CA LYS A 66 7.79 11.80 16.81
C LYS A 66 8.23 10.37 16.47
N ASN A 67 7.72 9.38 17.19
CA ASN A 67 7.90 7.98 16.82
C ASN A 67 6.71 7.57 15.95
N THR A 68 6.68 8.04 14.71
CA THR A 68 5.77 7.52 13.69
C THR A 68 6.30 6.16 13.29
N CYS A 69 5.75 5.09 13.85
CA CYS A 69 6.12 3.73 13.44
C CYS A 69 5.09 3.29 12.41
N SER A 70 5.42 3.46 11.12
CA SER A 70 4.62 2.91 10.02
C SER A 70 4.53 1.40 10.18
N VAL A 71 3.33 0.85 10.04
CA VAL A 71 3.11 -0.61 10.17
C VAL A 71 3.66 -1.35 8.95
N VAL A 72 3.85 -0.65 7.84
CA VAL A 72 4.34 -1.21 6.59
C VAL A 72 5.60 -0.49 6.11
N ASP A 73 6.58 -1.27 5.68
CA ASP A 73 7.79 -0.79 5.01
C ASP A 73 7.68 -1.14 3.51
N LEU A 74 7.74 -0.11 2.67
CA LEU A 74 7.65 -0.24 1.21
C LEU A 74 9.02 -0.15 0.52
N SER A 75 10.10 -0.02 1.29
CA SER A 75 11.46 0.14 0.75
C SER A 75 11.95 -1.07 -0.06
N GLY A 76 11.38 -2.26 0.19
CA GLY A 76 11.72 -3.49 -0.54
C GLY A 76 10.89 -3.72 -1.82
N ILE A 77 10.06 -2.78 -2.24
CA ILE A 77 9.19 -2.97 -3.43
C ILE A 77 9.99 -2.78 -4.72
N GLU A 78 10.02 -3.82 -5.54
CA GLU A 78 10.67 -3.84 -6.87
C GLU A 78 9.67 -3.65 -8.02
N MET A 79 8.37 -3.87 -7.79
CA MET A 79 7.34 -3.75 -8.82
C MET A 79 6.07 -3.12 -8.26
N VAL A 80 5.52 -2.15 -9.00
CA VAL A 80 4.25 -1.49 -8.71
C VAL A 80 3.32 -1.66 -9.89
N VAL A 81 2.10 -2.12 -9.62
CA VAL A 81 1.04 -2.24 -10.62
C VAL A 81 -0.12 -1.35 -10.23
N PHE A 82 -0.46 -0.41 -11.11
CA PHE A 82 -1.66 0.40 -11.02
C PHE A 82 -2.73 -0.19 -11.93
N ASP A 83 -3.84 -0.66 -11.35
CA ASP A 83 -5.00 -1.15 -12.11
C ASP A 83 -6.14 -0.13 -12.02
N GLU A 84 -6.93 -0.02 -13.10
CA GLU A 84 -7.96 1.01 -13.27
C GLU A 84 -7.41 2.45 -13.02
N CYS A 85 -6.26 2.79 -13.63
CA CYS A 85 -5.59 4.07 -13.42
C CYS A 85 -6.51 5.27 -13.64
N ASP A 86 -7.40 5.22 -14.63
CA ASP A 86 -8.39 6.26 -14.88
C ASP A 86 -9.30 6.56 -13.68
N LYS A 87 -9.64 5.57 -12.86
CA LYS A 87 -10.38 5.80 -11.61
C LYS A 87 -9.47 6.37 -10.51
N MET A 88 -8.22 5.96 -10.46
CA MET A 88 -7.26 6.43 -9.46
C MET A 88 -6.77 7.86 -9.69
N MET A 89 -6.77 8.34 -10.94
CA MET A 89 -6.32 9.70 -11.27
C MET A 89 -7.32 10.80 -10.91
N THR A 90 -8.45 10.46 -10.30
CA THR A 90 -9.38 11.44 -9.74
C THR A 90 -8.75 12.29 -8.64
N VAL A 91 -9.22 13.54 -8.48
CA VAL A 91 -8.70 14.53 -7.52
C VAL A 91 -8.54 13.98 -6.09
N THR A 92 -9.41 13.07 -5.64
CA THR A 92 -9.37 12.53 -4.29
C THR A 92 -8.37 11.38 -4.09
N LEU A 93 -8.07 10.62 -5.15
CA LEU A 93 -7.25 9.41 -5.06
C LEU A 93 -5.82 9.64 -5.57
N LYS A 94 -5.64 10.59 -6.48
CA LYS A 94 -4.33 10.92 -7.06
C LYS A 94 -3.29 11.25 -5.98
N ASP A 95 -3.66 12.10 -5.02
CA ASP A 95 -2.74 12.49 -3.94
C ASP A 95 -2.31 11.28 -3.10
N GLN A 96 -3.22 10.33 -2.88
CA GLN A 96 -2.92 9.09 -2.14
C GLN A 96 -1.97 8.19 -2.92
N VAL A 97 -2.15 8.08 -4.24
CA VAL A 97 -1.25 7.30 -5.10
C VAL A 97 0.15 7.93 -5.12
N VAL A 98 0.25 9.25 -5.29
CA VAL A 98 1.52 9.97 -5.25
C VAL A 98 2.23 9.75 -3.92
N ASP A 99 1.49 9.84 -2.81
CA ASP A 99 2.02 9.61 -1.47
C ASP A 99 2.59 8.19 -1.29
N ILE A 100 1.87 7.15 -1.72
CA ILE A 100 2.36 5.76 -1.70
C ILE A 100 3.66 5.64 -2.52
N ILE A 101 3.67 6.20 -3.72
CA ILE A 101 4.83 6.19 -4.63
C ILE A 101 6.04 6.86 -3.99
N CYS A 102 5.87 7.94 -3.24
CA CYS A 102 6.97 8.61 -2.55
C CYS A 102 7.67 7.73 -1.49
N HIS A 103 6.99 6.69 -1.00
CA HIS A 103 7.56 5.74 -0.05
C HIS A 103 8.26 4.54 -0.72
N ILE A 104 8.18 4.42 -2.05
CA ILE A 104 8.77 3.33 -2.83
C ILE A 104 10.02 3.85 -3.56
N PRO A 105 11.20 3.22 -3.38
CA PRO A 105 12.44 3.67 -4.04
C PRO A 105 12.32 3.73 -5.55
N GLU A 106 12.71 4.85 -6.14
CA GLU A 106 12.55 5.09 -7.57
C GLU A 106 13.54 4.28 -8.42
N GLU A 107 14.73 4.02 -7.89
CA GLU A 107 15.82 3.39 -8.64
C GLU A 107 15.61 1.89 -8.88
N MET A 108 14.78 1.25 -8.06
CA MET A 108 14.57 -0.21 -8.08
C MET A 108 13.19 -0.63 -8.56
N ARG A 109 12.25 0.33 -8.71
CA ARG A 109 10.86 0.00 -9.00
C ARG A 109 10.58 -0.04 -10.51
N GLN A 110 10.02 -1.14 -10.97
CA GLN A 110 9.30 -1.19 -12.24
C GLN A 110 7.84 -0.76 -12.00
N VAL A 111 7.34 0.20 -12.78
CA VAL A 111 5.93 0.63 -12.70
C VAL A 111 5.18 0.14 -13.94
N VAL A 112 4.01 -0.49 -13.74
CA VAL A 112 3.10 -0.92 -14.79
C VAL A 112 1.73 -0.32 -14.54
N MET A 113 1.11 0.25 -15.57
CA MET A 113 -0.21 0.89 -15.50
C MET A 113 -1.20 0.19 -16.42
N PHE A 114 -2.36 -0.17 -15.88
CA PHE A 114 -3.52 -0.68 -16.59
C PHE A 114 -4.68 0.30 -16.42
N SER A 115 -5.31 0.66 -17.53
CA SER A 115 -6.43 1.60 -17.54
C SER A 115 -7.40 1.25 -18.65
N ALA A 116 -8.69 1.46 -18.42
CA ALA A 116 -9.70 1.32 -19.47
C ALA A 116 -9.71 2.53 -20.41
N THR A 117 -9.36 3.72 -19.89
CA THR A 117 -9.32 4.97 -20.64
C THR A 117 -8.00 5.71 -20.46
N MET A 118 -7.54 6.38 -21.52
CA MET A 118 -6.35 7.24 -21.53
C MET A 118 -6.79 8.70 -21.47
N THR A 119 -7.06 9.19 -20.26
CA THR A 119 -7.34 10.62 -20.01
C THR A 119 -6.03 11.41 -20.00
N GLU A 120 -6.11 12.75 -20.12
CA GLU A 120 -4.92 13.61 -19.99
C GLU A 120 -4.23 13.41 -18.63
N GLU A 121 -4.99 13.19 -17.55
CA GLU A 121 -4.42 12.94 -16.23
C GLU A 121 -3.63 11.63 -16.16
N VAL A 122 -4.10 10.57 -16.83
CA VAL A 122 -3.40 9.28 -16.90
C VAL A 122 -2.13 9.41 -17.75
N ASN A 123 -2.19 10.10 -18.89
CA ASN A 123 -1.01 10.34 -19.72
C ASN A 123 0.03 11.17 -18.98
N ASN A 124 -0.37 12.30 -18.38
CA ASN A 124 0.53 13.18 -17.62
C ASN A 124 1.14 12.50 -16.38
N PHE A 125 0.54 11.42 -15.88
CA PHE A 125 1.07 10.65 -14.76
C PHE A 125 2.00 9.52 -15.21
N ALA A 126 1.85 9.04 -16.44
CA ALA A 126 2.71 8.01 -17.02
C ALA A 126 4.03 8.59 -17.58
N ASP A 127 4.04 9.90 -17.91
CA ASP A 127 5.20 10.67 -18.36
C ASP A 127 6.11 11.08 -17.18
#